data_AF-M1BZ90-F1
#
_entry.id   AF-M1BZ90-F1
#
_cell.length_a   1.000
_cell.length_b   1.000
_cell.length_c   1.000
_cell.angle_alpha   90.00
_cell.angle_beta   90.00
_cell.angle_gamma   90.00
#
_symmetry.space_group_name_H-M   'P 1'
#
loop_
_entity.id
_entity.type
_entity.pdbx_description
1 polymer ?
#
loop_
_entity_poly.entity_id
_entity_poly.type
_entity_poly.pdbx_seq_one_letter_code
_entity_poly.pdbx_strand_id
1 'polypeptide(L)'
;MMIGRDPEIWENPEEFIPERFLNSDIDYFKGQNFELIPFGAGRRGCPGIALGVATINLILSNLLYAFDWELPHGMIKEDIDTDGLPGLAMHKKNALCLVPKNYTHT
;
A
#
# COMPACT_ATOMS: atom_id res chain seq x y z
N MET A 1 0.92 -6.65 13.40
CA MET A 1 1.53 -6.53 12.06
C MET A 1 2.65 -7.56 11.87
N MET A 2 2.45 -8.79 12.35
CA MET A 2 3.50 -9.83 12.35
C MET A 2 3.26 -10.82 11.19
N ILE A 3 2.00 -11.18 10.93
CA ILE A 3 1.58 -12.09 9.85
C ILE A 3 1.95 -11.56 8.45
N GLY A 4 1.77 -10.26 8.18
CA GLY A 4 2.08 -9.68 6.86
C GLY A 4 3.58 -9.58 6.54
N ARG A 5 4.45 -9.88 7.51
CA ARG A 5 5.92 -9.92 7.36
C ARG A 5 6.51 -11.29 7.68
N ASP A 6 5.66 -12.29 7.88
CA ASP A 6 6.09 -13.63 8.27
C ASP A 6 6.71 -14.36 7.06
N PRO A 7 8.00 -14.74 7.10
CA PRO A 7 8.65 -15.45 6.01
C PRO A 7 8.13 -16.88 5.82
N GLU A 8 7.42 -17.46 6.80
CA GLU A 8 6.76 -18.77 6.63
C GLU A 8 5.50 -18.67 5.78
N ILE A 9 4.90 -17.48 5.68
CA ILE A 9 3.64 -17.22 4.97
C ILE A 9 3.89 -16.52 3.64
N TRP A 10 4.84 -15.59 3.61
CA TRP A 10 5.12 -14.73 2.45
C TRP A 10 6.58 -14.85 2.00
N GLU A 11 6.80 -15.21 0.73
CA GLU A 11 8.12 -15.15 0.11
C GLU A 11 8.61 -13.69 0.02
N ASN A 12 9.85 -13.39 0.40
CA ASN A 12 10.39 -12.02 0.43
C ASN A 12 9.43 -11.02 1.10
N PRO A 13 9.10 -11.20 2.40
CA PRO A 13 8.03 -10.48 3.09
C PRO A 13 8.31 -8.98 3.27
N GLU A 14 9.59 -8.58 3.23
CA GLU A 14 10.00 -7.17 3.35
C GLU A 14 10.05 -6.44 2.00
N GLU A 15 9.84 -7.15 0.89
CA GLU A 15 9.83 -6.57 -0.45
C GLU A 15 8.42 -6.19 -0.90
N PHE A 16 8.29 -5.00 -1.49
CA PHE A 16 7.04 -4.55 -2.11
C PHE A 16 6.88 -5.20 -3.49
N ILE A 17 6.06 -6.25 -3.57
CA ILE A 17 5.81 -7.03 -4.79
C ILE A 17 4.29 -7.03 -5.08
N PRO A 18 3.78 -6.08 -5.88
CA PRO A 18 2.36 -6.00 -6.25
C PRO A 18 1.83 -7.26 -6.94
N GLU A 19 2.67 -7.90 -7.76
CA GLU A 19 2.32 -9.05 -8.61
C GLU A 19 1.91 -10.26 -7.78
N ARG A 20 2.28 -10.31 -6.50
CA ARG A 20 1.88 -11.35 -5.55
C ARG A 20 0.36 -11.51 -5.43
N PHE A 21 -0.36 -10.43 -5.64
CA PHE A 21 -1.83 -10.41 -5.57
C PHE A 21 -2.48 -10.57 -6.95
N LEU A 22 -1.71 -10.47 -8.03
CA LEU A 22 -2.20 -10.60 -9.39
C LEU A 22 -2.58 -12.06 -9.66
N ASN A 23 -3.81 -12.30 -10.09
CA ASN A 23 -4.38 -13.65 -10.27
C ASN A 23 -4.37 -14.51 -8.99
N SER A 24 -4.29 -13.89 -7.81
CA SER A 24 -4.44 -14.60 -6.54
C SER A 24 -5.92 -14.74 -6.16
N ASP A 25 -6.27 -15.84 -5.52
CA ASP A 25 -7.62 -16.06 -4.95
C ASP A 25 -7.82 -15.37 -3.59
N ILE A 26 -6.91 -14.46 -3.20
CA ILE A 26 -6.94 -13.80 -1.91
C ILE A 26 -8.06 -12.77 -1.87
N ASP A 27 -9.05 -13.02 -1.02
CA ASP A 27 -10.20 -12.14 -0.79
C ASP A 27 -10.07 -11.47 0.59
N TYR A 28 -9.39 -10.33 0.60
CA TYR A 28 -9.24 -9.51 1.81
C TYR A 28 -10.56 -8.88 2.30
N PHE A 29 -11.62 -8.88 1.48
CA PHE A 29 -12.93 -8.35 1.84
C PHE A 29 -13.72 -9.31 2.72
N LYS A 30 -13.64 -10.61 2.43
CA LYS A 30 -14.29 -11.65 3.24
C LYS A 30 -13.53 -11.96 4.52
N GLY A 31 -12.22 -11.66 4.57
CA GLY A 31 -11.38 -11.93 5.74
C GLY A 31 -11.24 -13.42 6.04
N GLN A 32 -11.31 -14.26 5.01
CA GLN A 32 -11.11 -15.72 5.09
C GLN A 32 -9.65 -16.13 4.83
N ASN A 33 -8.86 -15.24 4.25
CA ASN A 33 -7.42 -15.36 4.05
C ASN A 33 -6.70 -14.81 5.28
N PHE A 34 -6.34 -15.68 6.22
CA PHE A 34 -5.73 -15.28 7.50
C PHE A 34 -4.32 -14.70 7.33
N GLU A 35 -3.66 -15.02 6.22
CA GLU A 35 -2.41 -14.43 5.76
C GLU A 35 -2.53 -12.92 5.48
N LEU A 36 -3.75 -12.41 5.21
CA LEU A 36 -4.00 -11.01 4.87
C LEU A 36 -5.31 -10.47 5.49
N ILE A 37 -5.20 -9.84 6.67
CA ILE A 37 -6.33 -9.25 7.40
C ILE A 37 -6.10 -7.76 7.79
N PRO A 38 -5.85 -6.85 6.82
CA PRO A 38 -5.52 -5.44 7.09
C PRO A 38 -6.64 -4.67 7.79
N PHE A 39 -7.89 -5.11 7.62
CA PHE A 39 -9.08 -4.53 8.25
C PHE A 39 -9.65 -5.42 9.37
N GLY A 40 -8.91 -6.45 9.79
CA GLY A 40 -9.44 -7.50 10.67
C GLY A 40 -10.50 -8.38 9.98
N ALA A 41 -11.14 -9.26 10.75
CA ALA A 41 -12.14 -10.20 10.23
C ALA A 41 -13.23 -10.51 11.28
N GLY A 42 -14.30 -11.18 10.84
CA GLY A 42 -15.40 -11.64 11.71
C GLY A 42 -16.19 -10.50 12.36
N ARG A 43 -16.74 -10.75 13.56
CA ARG A 43 -17.65 -9.81 14.27
C ARG A 43 -17.02 -8.46 14.65
N ARG A 44 -15.70 -8.34 14.57
CA ARG A 44 -14.94 -7.12 14.91
C ARG A 44 -14.14 -6.60 13.70
N GLY A 45 -14.43 -7.08 12.50
CA GLY A 45 -13.86 -6.51 11.27
C GLY A 45 -14.20 -5.03 11.15
N CYS A 46 -13.30 -4.26 10.52
CA CYS A 46 -13.45 -2.82 10.37
C CYS A 46 -14.74 -2.52 9.59
N PRO A 47 -15.69 -1.75 10.17
CA PRO A 47 -16.92 -1.40 9.47
C PRO A 47 -16.67 -0.46 8.27
N GLY A 48 -15.47 0.14 8.19
CA GLY A 48 -15.08 1.08 7.14
C GLY A 48 -14.37 0.47 5.93
N ILE A 49 -14.28 -0.86 5.79
CA ILE A 49 -13.51 -1.51 4.71
C ILE A 49 -13.95 -1.04 3.32
N ALA A 50 -15.26 -0.99 3.05
CA ALA A 50 -15.79 -0.58 1.75
C ALA A 50 -15.43 0.86 1.40
N LEU A 51 -15.53 1.77 2.39
CA LEU A 51 -15.16 3.16 2.21
C LEU A 51 -13.65 3.31 1.99
N GLY A 52 -12.83 2.65 2.83
CA GLY A 52 -11.37 2.73 2.71
C GLY A 52 -10.86 2.28 1.34
N VAL A 53 -11.37 1.15 0.83
CA VAL A 53 -10.99 0.63 -0.49
C VAL A 53 -11.45 1.57 -1.61
N ALA A 54 -12.69 2.07 -1.56
CA ALA A 54 -13.20 3.01 -2.55
C ALA A 54 -12.38 4.32 -2.57
N THR A 55 -12.03 4.85 -1.39
CA THR A 55 -11.21 6.06 -1.26
C THR A 55 -9.81 5.87 -1.83
N ILE A 56 -9.12 4.77 -1.51
CA ILE A 56 -7.77 4.50 -2.02
C ILE A 56 -7.79 4.31 -3.53
N ASN A 57 -8.74 3.55 -4.07
CA ASN A 57 -8.88 3.36 -5.52
C ASN A 57 -9.10 4.70 -6.24
N LEU A 58 -9.97 5.54 -5.71
CA LEU A 58 -10.26 6.85 -6.30
C LEU A 58 -9.03 7.77 -6.27
N ILE A 59 -8.34 7.86 -5.13
CA ILE A 59 -7.15 8.71 -5.00
C ILE A 59 -6.05 8.23 -5.94
N LEU A 60 -5.71 6.94 -5.91
CA LEU A 60 -4.65 6.37 -6.76
C LEU A 60 -4.98 6.53 -8.25
N SER A 61 -6.21 6.26 -8.65
CA SER A 61 -6.64 6.42 -10.06
C SER A 61 -6.46 7.86 -10.53
N ASN A 62 -6.86 8.85 -9.73
CA ASN A 62 -6.70 10.25 -10.09
C ASN A 62 -5.22 10.68 -10.14
N LEU A 63 -4.41 10.24 -9.18
CA LEU A 63 -2.98 10.59 -9.14
C LEU A 63 -2.21 10.00 -10.32
N LEU A 64 -2.49 8.75 -10.69
CA LEU A 64 -1.84 8.06 -11.81
C LEU A 64 -2.38 8.51 -13.17
N TYR A 65 -3.65 8.90 -13.25
CA TYR A 65 -4.24 9.41 -14.48
C TYR A 65 -3.73 10.82 -14.83
N ALA A 66 -3.56 11.67 -13.83
CA ALA A 66 -3.19 13.08 -14.05
C ALA A 66 -1.67 13.29 -14.16
N PHE A 67 -0.87 12.48 -13.45
CA PHE A 67 0.55 12.76 -13.28
C PHE A 67 1.46 11.53 -13.40
N ASP A 68 2.58 11.74 -14.07
CA ASP A 68 3.79 10.97 -13.88
C ASP A 68 4.57 11.52 -12.69
N TRP A 69 5.13 10.65 -11.86
CA TRP A 69 5.78 11.04 -10.61
C TRP A 69 7.30 10.88 -10.72
N GLU A 70 8.03 11.94 -10.39
CA GLU A 70 9.49 11.92 -10.34
C GLU A 70 10.04 12.32 -8.97
N LEU A 71 11.24 11.85 -8.67
CA LEU A 71 11.99 12.29 -7.51
C LEU A 71 12.54 13.71 -7.73
N PRO A 72 12.66 14.52 -6.66
CA PRO A 72 13.35 15.80 -6.73
C PRO A 72 14.76 15.67 -7.32
N HIS A 73 15.25 16.73 -7.97
CA HIS A 73 16.57 16.71 -8.58
C HIS A 73 17.67 16.33 -7.57
N GLY A 74 18.47 15.34 -7.92
CA GLY A 74 19.58 14.84 -7.09
C GLY A 74 19.19 13.78 -6.06
N MET A 75 17.91 13.41 -5.94
CA MET A 75 17.46 12.31 -5.08
C MET A 75 17.40 11.00 -5.86
N ILE A 76 17.90 9.91 -5.27
CA ILE A 76 17.80 8.55 -5.79
C ILE A 76 16.78 7.73 -4.99
N LYS A 77 16.42 6.55 -5.49
CA LYS A 77 15.41 5.68 -4.87
C LYS A 77 15.81 5.27 -3.44
N GLU A 78 17.10 5.05 -3.23
CA GLU A 78 17.69 4.62 -1.96
C GLU A 78 17.62 5.70 -0.88
N ASP A 79 17.42 6.97 -1.26
CA ASP A 79 17.25 8.08 -0.32
C ASP A 79 15.82 8.15 0.25
N ILE A 80 14.88 7.38 -0.30
CA ILE A 80 13.48 7.38 0.16
C ILE A 80 13.40 6.70 1.52
N ASP A 81 13.14 7.49 2.56
CA ASP A 81 12.89 6.97 3.91
C ASP A 81 11.63 6.09 3.92
N THR A 82 11.77 4.83 4.30
CA THR A 82 10.67 3.87 4.45
C THR A 82 10.33 3.59 5.92
N ASP A 83 11.02 4.23 6.87
CA ASP A 83 10.75 4.08 8.29
C ASP A 83 9.32 4.55 8.65
N GLY A 84 8.68 3.77 9.51
CA GLY A 84 7.39 4.11 10.10
C GLY A 84 7.55 4.76 11.48
N LEU A 85 6.64 5.68 11.83
CA LEU A 85 6.48 6.15 13.21
C LEU A 85 5.73 5.09 14.03
N PRO A 86 6.11 4.90 15.31
CA PRO A 86 5.34 4.06 16.22
C PRO A 86 3.98 4.71 16.51
N GLY A 87 2.92 3.90 16.58
CA GLY A 87 1.57 4.40 16.87
C GLY A 87 0.49 3.38 16.59
N LEU A 88 -0.77 3.82 16.75
CA LEU A 88 -1.95 3.01 16.42
C LEU A 88 -2.05 2.72 14.91
N ALA A 89 -1.66 3.68 14.09
CA ALA A 89 -1.51 3.55 12.65
C ALA A 89 -0.06 3.84 12.26
N MET A 90 0.43 3.15 11.22
CA MET A 90 1.78 3.33 10.73
C MET A 90 1.81 4.49 9.74
N HIS A 91 2.44 5.59 10.15
CA HIS A 91 2.69 6.76 9.31
C HIS A 91 4.16 6.78 8.91
N LYS A 92 4.50 7.36 7.75
CA LYS A 92 5.92 7.58 7.41
C LYS A 92 6.57 8.50 8.44
N LYS A 93 7.82 8.21 8.79
CA LYS A 93 8.66 9.06 9.63
C LYS A 93 8.95 10.40 8.98
N ASN A 94 9.36 10.38 7.71
CA ASN A 94 9.51 11.58 6.90
C ASN A 94 8.49 11.62 5.74
N ALA A 95 8.00 12.81 5.42
CA ALA A 95 7.08 13.00 4.31
C ALA A 95 7.76 12.63 2.98
N LEU A 96 7.02 11.93 2.11
CA LEU A 96 7.49 11.67 0.75
C LEU A 96 7.31 12.93 -0.09
N CYS A 97 8.39 13.42 -0.68
CA CYS A 97 8.36 14.54 -1.62
C CYS A 97 8.54 14.03 -3.06
N LEU A 98 7.61 14.38 -3.94
CA LEU A 98 7.62 14.02 -5.36
C LEU A 98 7.31 15.25 -6.21
N VAL A 99 7.81 15.25 -7.43
CA VAL A 99 7.51 16.26 -8.45
C VAL A 99 6.50 15.66 -9.43
N PRO A 100 5.28 16.23 -9.52
CA PRO A 100 4.31 15.80 -10.53
C PRO A 100 4.69 16.35 -11.90
N LYS A 101 4.67 15.49 -12.92
CA LYS A 101 4.70 15.86 -14.34
C LYS A 101 3.35 15.54 -14.94
N ASN A 102 2.80 16.43 -15.76
CA ASN A 102 1.53 16.14 -16.44
C ASN A 102 1.69 14.88 -17.28
N TYR A 103 0.78 13.92 -17.08
CA TYR A 103 0.74 12.72 -17.90
C TYR A 103 0.35 13.10 -19.32
N THR A 104 1.29 13.04 -20.26
CA THR A 104 1.02 13.27 -21.69
C THR A 104 0.64 11.95 -22.35
N HIS A 105 -0.65 11.77 -22.63
CA HIS A 105 -1.13 10.73 -23.55
C HIS A 105 -0.54 10.98 -24.94
N THR A 106 0.61 10.38 -25.23
CA THR A 106 1.21 10.33 -26.57
C THR A 106 1.13 8.91 -27.09
#